data_AF-A0A6A5Z076-F1
#
_entry.id   AF-A0A6A5Z076-F1
#
_cell.length_a   1.000
_cell.length_b   1.000
_cell.length_c   1.000
_cell.angle_alpha   90.00
_cell.angle_beta   90.00
_cell.angle_gamma   90.00
#
_symmetry.space_group_name_H-M   'P 1'
#
loop_
_entity.id
_entity.type
_entity.pdbx_description
1 polymer ?
#
loop_
_entity_poly.entity_id
_entity_poly.type
_entity_poly.pdbx_seq_one_letter_code
_entity_poly.pdbx_strand_id
1 'polypeptide(L)'
;MIYLKTHGLSADRFSLILKGNCGQTQAVWDMFKRAVALQDAMVECIRQKKIDHPSQLDEPNHGTCRFPLPCHLPPAFTATIRDMICGTSLISFEGNLGELWDTEVLVSQRENWSTDDWRQEWKPLSSEVIKAPPGWTEAVFDMYCPIYGDS
;
A
#
# COMPACT_ATOMS: atom_id res chain seq x y z
N MET A 1 13.70 -2.77 -7.26
CA MET A 1 13.84 -1.85 -8.41
C MET A 1 13.73 -2.71 -9.66
N ILE A 2 12.62 -2.60 -10.39
CA ILE A 2 12.37 -3.42 -11.60
C ILE A 2 13.13 -2.76 -12.75
N TYR A 3 14.18 -3.39 -13.25
CA TYR A 3 14.90 -2.92 -14.44
C TYR A 3 14.24 -3.51 -15.69
N LEU A 4 13.44 -2.70 -16.38
CA LEU A 4 13.05 -3.00 -17.75
C LEU A 4 14.26 -2.72 -18.65
N LYS A 5 14.74 -3.73 -19.40
CA LYS A 5 15.77 -3.56 -20.44
C LYS A 5 15.19 -2.73 -21.59
N THR A 6 15.16 -1.42 -21.46
CA THR A 6 14.68 -0.51 -22.50
C THR A 6 15.79 -0.30 -23.54
N HIS A 7 15.67 -0.98 -24.68
CA HIS A 7 16.45 -0.68 -25.87
C HIS A 7 15.98 0.68 -26.45
N GLY A 8 16.54 1.79 -25.97
CA GLY A 8 16.40 3.11 -26.62
C GLY A 8 15.02 3.77 -26.56
N LEU A 9 14.11 3.31 -25.69
CA LEU A 9 12.82 3.97 -25.48
C LEU A 9 12.94 5.11 -24.46
N SER A 10 12.46 6.31 -24.82
CA SER A 10 12.36 7.43 -23.88
C SER A 10 11.44 7.06 -22.71
N ALA A 11 11.80 7.47 -21.49
CA ALA A 11 11.03 7.21 -20.28
C ALA A 11 9.55 7.63 -20.40
N ASP A 12 9.26 8.61 -21.26
CA ASP A 12 7.92 9.13 -21.54
C ASP A 12 7.00 8.18 -22.33
N ARG A 13 7.44 6.96 -22.68
CA ARG A 13 6.69 6.04 -23.57
C ARG A 13 6.20 4.75 -22.91
N PHE A 14 6.45 4.53 -21.62
CA PHE A 14 6.03 3.31 -20.95
C PHE A 14 4.96 3.61 -19.90
N SER A 15 3.80 2.96 -20.00
CA SER A 15 2.83 2.92 -18.92
C SER A 15 2.59 1.47 -18.50
N LEU A 16 2.48 1.25 -17.19
CA LEU A 16 2.10 -0.05 -16.64
C LEU A 16 0.61 -0.02 -16.30
N ILE A 17 -0.19 -0.82 -17.00
CA ILE A 17 -1.63 -0.92 -16.74
C ILE A 17 -1.91 -2.17 -15.91
N LEU A 18 -2.40 -1.98 -14.70
CA LEU A 18 -2.90 -3.03 -13.83
C LEU A 18 -4.36 -3.30 -14.19
N LYS A 19 -4.66 -4.49 -14.71
CA LYS A 19 -6.02 -4.87 -15.10
C LYS A 19 -6.89 -5.08 -13.86
N GLY A 20 -7.93 -4.25 -13.72
CA GLY A 20 -8.78 -4.15 -12.53
C GLY A 20 -10.22 -4.60 -12.74
N ASN A 21 -10.50 -5.25 -13.86
CA ASN A 21 -11.83 -5.53 -14.41
C ASN A 21 -12.56 -6.71 -13.75
N CYS A 22 -12.03 -7.31 -12.69
CA CYS A 22 -12.74 -8.31 -11.88
C CYS A 22 -12.97 -7.84 -10.44
N GLY A 23 -13.97 -8.44 -9.78
CA GLY A 23 -14.34 -8.09 -8.40
C GLY A 23 -13.19 -8.29 -7.41
N GLN A 24 -12.32 -9.29 -7.65
CA GLN A 24 -11.15 -9.53 -6.81
C GLN A 24 -10.14 -8.38 -6.89
N THR A 25 -9.81 -7.92 -8.09
CA THR A 25 -8.85 -6.82 -8.27
C THR A 25 -9.37 -5.50 -7.71
N GLN A 26 -10.69 -5.27 -7.83
CA GLN A 26 -11.32 -4.11 -7.20
C GLN A 26 -11.27 -4.20 -5.67
N ALA A 27 -11.50 -5.38 -5.08
CA ALA A 27 -11.40 -5.57 -3.63
C ALA A 27 -9.98 -5.29 -3.11
N VAL A 28 -8.93 -5.74 -3.84
CA VAL A 28 -7.54 -5.40 -3.51
C VAL A 28 -7.30 -3.90 -3.61
N TRP A 29 -7.84 -3.26 -4.64
CA TRP A 29 -7.73 -1.81 -4.80
C TRP A 29 -8.39 -1.04 -3.66
N ASP A 30 -9.60 -1.43 -3.27
CA ASP A 30 -10.32 -0.84 -2.14
C ASP A 30 -9.57 -1.03 -0.82
N MET A 31 -8.94 -2.20 -0.63
CA MET A 31 -8.05 -2.46 0.50
C MET A 31 -6.84 -1.52 0.50
N PHE A 32 -6.19 -1.31 -0.65
CA PHE A 32 -5.07 -0.36 -0.76
C PHE A 32 -5.51 1.05 -0.40
N LYS A 33 -6.66 1.51 -0.92
CA LYS A 33 -7.22 2.83 -0.60
C LYS A 33 -7.46 3.00 0.90
N ARG A 34 -8.07 2.01 1.55
CA ARG A 34 -8.27 2.05 3.01
C ARG A 34 -6.95 2.10 3.76
N ALA A 35 -5.95 1.36 3.31
CA ALA A 35 -4.64 1.34 3.94
C ALA A 35 -3.91 2.69 3.88
N VAL A 36 -3.86 3.32 2.71
CA VAL A 36 -3.23 4.64 2.56
C VAL A 36 -4.01 5.74 3.26
N ALA A 37 -5.35 5.65 3.30
CA ALA A 37 -6.19 6.57 4.04
C ALA A 37 -5.90 6.51 5.56
N LEU A 38 -5.73 5.31 6.10
CA LEU A 38 -5.33 5.14 7.51
C LEU A 38 -3.90 5.61 7.76
N GLN A 39 -2.97 5.35 6.84
CA GLN A 39 -1.59 5.83 6.94
C GLN A 39 -1.55 7.36 7.03
N ASP A 40 -2.23 8.05 6.11
CA ASP A 40 -2.28 9.51 6.08
C ASP A 40 -2.90 10.09 7.35
N ALA A 41 -4.05 9.55 7.77
CA ALA A 41 -4.73 10.03 8.97
C ALA A 41 -3.87 9.83 10.22
N MET A 42 -3.21 8.67 10.36
CA MET A 42 -2.35 8.38 11.50
C MET A 42 -1.08 9.25 11.51
N VAL A 43 -0.42 9.40 10.36
CA VAL A 43 0.76 10.28 10.20
C VAL A 43 0.41 11.72 10.54
N GLU A 44 -0.77 12.18 10.12
CA GLU A 44 -1.25 13.52 10.43
C GLU A 44 -1.58 13.69 11.93
N CYS A 45 -2.18 12.70 12.58
CA CYS A 45 -2.36 12.69 14.04
C CYS A 45 -1.02 12.75 14.79
N ILE A 46 -0.01 12.00 14.35
CA ILE A 46 1.36 12.05 14.91
C ILE A 46 1.97 13.44 14.71
N ARG A 47 1.85 14.00 13.51
CA ARG A 47 2.36 15.35 13.17
C ARG A 47 1.73 16.43 14.05
N GLN A 48 0.42 16.32 14.32
CA GLN A 48 -0.34 17.20 15.21
C GLN A 48 -0.08 16.92 16.71
N LYS A 49 0.76 15.93 17.05
CA LYS A 49 1.07 15.49 18.41
C LYS A 49 -0.17 15.04 19.20
N LYS A 50 -1.18 14.50 18.49
CA LYS A 50 -2.37 13.89 19.12
C LYS A 50 -2.07 12.49 19.67
N ILE A 51 -1.13 11.80 19.04
CA ILE A 51 -0.57 10.52 19.48
C ILE A 51 0.96 10.57 19.36
N ASP A 52 1.66 9.83 20.19
CA ASP A 52 3.10 9.64 20.05
C ASP A 52 3.40 8.75 18.83
N HIS A 53 4.57 8.95 18.22
CA HIS A 53 5.02 8.09 17.14
C HIS A 53 5.35 6.70 17.70
N PRO A 54 4.59 5.65 17.35
CA PRO A 54 4.88 4.31 17.85
C PRO A 54 6.18 3.81 17.22
N SER A 55 7.03 3.18 18.04
CA SER A 55 8.23 2.51 17.57
C SER A 55 7.86 1.14 17.03
N GLN A 56 8.36 0.78 15.85
CA GLN A 56 8.12 -0.54 15.29
C GLN A 56 8.67 -1.68 16.18
N LEU A 57 9.71 -1.41 16.97
CA LEU A 57 10.34 -2.39 17.88
C LEU A 57 9.45 -2.68 19.09
N ASP A 58 8.63 -1.72 19.49
CA ASP A 58 7.77 -1.82 20.69
C ASP A 58 6.40 -2.42 20.36
N GLU A 59 6.14 -2.75 19.09
CA GLU A 59 4.89 -3.33 18.67
C GLU A 59 4.77 -4.81 19.09
N PRO A 60 3.63 -5.24 19.65
CA PRO A 60 3.42 -6.64 20.07
C PRO A 60 3.65 -7.68 18.97
N ASN A 61 3.48 -7.28 17.71
CA ASN A 61 3.65 -8.12 16.53
C ASN A 61 4.98 -7.86 15.80
N HIS A 62 5.98 -7.31 16.50
CA HIS A 62 7.30 -7.11 15.91
C HIS A 62 7.88 -8.43 15.39
N GLY A 63 8.40 -8.42 14.16
CA GLY A 63 8.97 -9.59 13.50
C GLY A 63 7.95 -10.57 12.88
N THR A 64 6.67 -10.51 13.25
CA THR A 64 5.62 -11.35 12.64
C THR A 64 4.83 -10.61 11.56
N CYS A 65 4.60 -9.30 11.76
CA CYS A 65 3.98 -8.44 10.76
C CYS A 65 5.00 -7.42 10.24
N ARG A 66 5.14 -7.32 8.92
CA ARG A 66 6.06 -6.36 8.28
C ARG A 66 5.69 -4.92 8.60
N PHE A 67 4.40 -4.62 8.67
CA PHE A 67 3.85 -3.29 8.91
C PHE A 67 2.78 -3.38 10.02
N PRO A 68 3.18 -3.35 11.31
CA PRO A 68 2.26 -3.60 12.42
C PRO A 68 1.24 -2.48 12.64
N LEU A 69 1.48 -1.28 12.10
CA LEU A 69 0.59 -0.12 12.15
C LEU A 69 0.63 0.64 10.82
N PRO A 70 -0.40 1.44 10.50
CA PRO A 70 -0.47 2.20 9.24
C PRO A 70 0.74 3.13 9.02
N CYS A 71 1.22 3.81 10.07
CA CYS A 71 2.37 4.71 9.98
C CYS A 71 3.70 4.03 9.62
N HIS A 72 3.79 2.69 9.70
CA HIS A 72 4.97 1.93 9.32
C HIS A 72 5.01 1.58 7.84
N LEU A 73 3.95 1.85 7.07
CA LEU A 73 4.00 1.76 5.62
C LEU A 73 5.00 2.78 5.05
N PRO A 74 5.68 2.46 3.94
CA PRO A 74 6.57 3.42 3.28
C PRO A 74 5.79 4.65 2.82
N PRO A 75 6.31 5.88 3.01
CA PRO A 75 5.64 7.11 2.54
C PRO A 75 5.39 7.13 1.02
N ALA A 76 6.28 6.50 0.26
CA ALA A 76 6.15 6.37 -1.20
C ALA A 76 4.91 5.55 -1.60
N PHE A 77 4.37 4.71 -0.72
CA PHE A 77 3.16 3.93 -1.00
C PHE A 77 1.94 4.83 -1.13
N THR A 78 1.66 5.68 -0.14
CA THR A 78 0.60 6.69 -0.24
C THR A 78 0.76 7.57 -1.47
N ALA A 79 1.95 8.11 -1.70
CA ALA A 79 2.21 8.99 -2.83
C ALA A 79 1.86 8.29 -4.16
N THR A 80 2.32 7.06 -4.34
CA THR A 80 2.04 6.26 -5.55
C THR A 80 0.54 6.05 -5.75
N ILE A 81 -0.21 5.69 -4.70
CA ILE A 81 -1.66 5.47 -4.81
C ILE A 81 -2.41 6.77 -5.13
N ARG A 82 -2.02 7.90 -4.52
CA ARG A 82 -2.59 9.20 -4.86
C ARG A 82 -2.31 9.58 -6.32
N ASP A 83 -1.09 9.40 -6.78
CA ASP A 83 -0.70 9.71 -8.16
C ASP A 83 -1.48 8.84 -9.16
N MET A 84 -1.75 7.58 -8.82
CA MET A 84 -2.61 6.68 -9.61
C MET A 84 -4.05 7.21 -9.69
N ILE A 85 -4.65 7.61 -8.56
CA ILE A 85 -6.01 8.16 -8.50
C ILE A 85 -6.11 9.47 -9.30
N CYS A 86 -5.10 10.33 -9.18
CA CYS A 86 -5.01 11.60 -9.91
C CYS A 86 -4.65 11.44 -11.40
N GLY A 87 -4.34 10.24 -11.87
CA GLY A 87 -3.93 9.99 -13.26
C GLY A 87 -2.57 10.57 -13.64
N THR A 88 -1.70 10.82 -12.65
CA THR A 88 -0.34 11.38 -12.85
C THR A 88 0.76 10.32 -12.71
N SER A 89 0.42 9.12 -12.26
CA SER A 89 1.36 8.00 -12.15
C SER A 89 1.65 7.35 -13.50
N LEU A 90 2.87 6.82 -13.64
CA LEU A 90 3.26 5.92 -14.74
C LEU A 90 2.51 4.58 -14.71
N ILE A 91 1.99 4.23 -13.53
CA ILE A 91 1.18 3.05 -13.28
C ILE A 91 -0.29 3.48 -13.29
N SER A 92 -1.12 2.82 -14.08
CA SER A 92 -2.57 3.02 -14.08
C SER A 92 -3.30 1.73 -13.70
N PHE A 93 -4.53 1.86 -13.21
CA PHE A 93 -5.39 0.72 -12.90
C PHE A 93 -6.65 0.79 -13.76
N GLU A 94 -6.92 -0.29 -14.49
CA GLU A 94 -8.11 -0.44 -15.34
C GLU A 94 -9.30 -0.91 -14.50
N GLY A 95 -9.85 0.00 -13.69
CA GLY A 95 -10.98 -0.26 -12.82
C GLY A 95 -11.49 1.03 -12.18
N ASN A 96 -12.38 0.93 -11.20
CA ASN A 96 -12.86 2.11 -10.50
C ASN A 96 -11.83 2.54 -9.44
N LEU A 97 -11.07 3.59 -9.77
CA LEU A 97 -10.12 4.20 -8.83
C LEU A 97 -10.83 4.87 -7.64
N GLY A 98 -12.08 5.30 -7.83
CA GLY A 98 -12.86 6.11 -6.91
C GLY A 98 -12.20 7.46 -6.62
N GLU A 99 -12.66 8.11 -5.55
CA GLU A 99 -12.16 9.44 -5.15
C GLU A 99 -11.04 9.35 -4.11
N LEU A 100 -10.26 10.43 -3.99
CA LEU A 100 -9.33 10.62 -2.90
C LEU A 100 -10.08 10.73 -1.56
N TRP A 101 -9.44 10.26 -0.50
CA TRP A 101 -9.96 10.45 0.86
C TRP A 101 -9.65 11.86 1.36
N ASP A 102 -10.56 12.37 2.19
CA ASP A 102 -10.35 13.61 2.93
C ASP A 102 -9.60 13.30 4.23
N THR A 103 -8.34 13.70 4.28
CA THR A 103 -7.48 13.45 5.45
C THR A 103 -7.96 14.21 6.68
N GLU A 104 -8.51 15.41 6.53
CA GLU A 104 -8.99 16.22 7.66
C GLU A 104 -10.23 15.59 8.30
N VAL A 105 -11.16 15.10 7.46
CA VAL A 105 -12.31 14.33 7.92
C VAL A 105 -11.86 13.05 8.63
N LEU A 106 -10.89 12.32 8.09
CA LEU A 106 -10.41 11.09 8.73
C LEU A 106 -9.70 11.35 10.07
N VAL A 107 -8.94 12.44 10.19
CA VAL A 107 -8.28 12.85 11.43
C VAL A 107 -9.30 13.28 12.48
N SER A 108 -10.29 14.08 12.10
CA SER A 108 -11.35 14.51 13.03
C SER A 108 -12.18 13.34 13.57
N GLN A 109 -12.50 12.35 12.74
CA GLN A 109 -13.20 11.13 13.17
C GLN A 109 -12.40 10.27 14.17
N ARG A 110 -11.07 10.47 14.23
CA ARG A 110 -10.13 9.65 15.01
C ARG A 110 -9.35 10.47 16.02
N GLU A 111 -9.85 11.65 16.38
CA GLU A 111 -9.14 12.60 17.24
C GLU A 111 -8.77 12.01 18.61
N ASN A 112 -9.61 11.13 19.14
CA ASN A 112 -9.43 10.49 20.44
C ASN A 112 -8.94 9.04 20.35
N TRP A 113 -8.47 8.60 19.19
CA TRP A 113 -7.98 7.23 19.02
C TRP A 113 -6.64 7.04 19.73
N SER A 114 -6.56 5.97 20.51
CA SER A 114 -5.30 5.43 21.01
C SER A 114 -4.57 4.64 19.92
N THR A 115 -3.28 4.34 20.14
CA THR A 115 -2.52 3.42 19.27
C THR A 115 -3.18 2.05 19.13
N ASP A 116 -3.88 1.59 20.17
CA ASP A 116 -4.61 0.32 20.14
C ASP A 116 -5.82 0.38 19.20
N ASP A 117 -6.54 1.50 19.15
CA ASP A 117 -7.66 1.70 18.21
C ASP A 117 -7.17 1.65 16.76
N TRP A 118 -6.04 2.32 16.47
CA TRP A 118 -5.37 2.22 15.17
C TRP A 118 -5.00 0.77 14.83
N ARG A 119 -4.52 0.00 15.81
CA ARG A 119 -4.17 -1.41 15.62
C ARG A 119 -5.40 -2.26 15.31
N GLN A 120 -6.53 -2.03 15.98
CA GLN A 120 -7.77 -2.77 15.73
C GLN A 120 -8.31 -2.51 14.32
N GLU A 121 -8.30 -1.25 13.87
CA GLU A 121 -8.74 -0.90 12.51
C GLU A 121 -7.78 -1.42 11.43
N TRP A 122 -6.48 -1.43 11.72
CA TRP A 122 -5.45 -1.91 10.80
C TRP A 122 -5.42 -3.43 10.65
N LYS A 123 -5.74 -4.16 11.73
CA LYS A 123 -5.59 -5.61 11.82
C LYS A 123 -6.30 -6.35 10.66
N PRO A 124 -7.56 -6.09 10.30
CA PRO A 124 -8.20 -6.72 9.14
C PRO A 124 -7.39 -6.54 7.86
N LEU A 125 -6.94 -5.32 7.55
CA LEU A 125 -6.18 -5.02 6.32
C LEU A 125 -4.81 -5.72 6.30
N SER A 126 -4.16 -5.81 7.46
CA SER A 126 -2.83 -6.45 7.57
C SER A 126 -2.87 -7.97 7.59
N SER A 127 -4.02 -8.56 7.89
CA SER A 127 -4.21 -10.01 8.07
C SER A 127 -5.05 -10.65 6.97
N GLU A 128 -5.65 -9.86 6.10
CA GLU A 128 -6.46 -10.34 4.99
C GLU A 128 -5.58 -11.11 3.99
N VAL A 129 -5.85 -12.42 3.88
CA VAL A 129 -5.18 -13.28 2.90
C VAL A 129 -5.90 -13.14 1.58
N ILE A 130 -5.34 -12.34 0.69
CA ILE A 130 -5.79 -12.28 -0.70
C ILE A 130 -5.27 -13.52 -1.42
N LYS A 131 -6.17 -14.29 -2.03
CA LYS A 131 -5.77 -15.38 -2.92
C LYS A 131 -5.01 -14.78 -4.10
N ALA A 132 -3.74 -15.15 -4.19
CA ALA A 132 -2.90 -14.84 -5.34
C ALA A 132 -3.57 -15.37 -6.63
N PRO A 133 -3.59 -14.57 -7.71
CA PRO A 133 -3.94 -15.09 -9.03
C PRO A 133 -3.03 -16.27 -9.40
N PRO A 134 -3.50 -17.21 -10.24
CA PRO A 134 -2.65 -18.29 -10.75
C PRO A 134 -1.35 -17.74 -11.36
N GLY A 135 -0.20 -18.32 -11.01
CA GLY A 135 1.13 -17.92 -11.51
C GLY A 135 1.79 -16.75 -10.77
N TRP A 136 1.09 -16.10 -9.84
CA TRP A 136 1.62 -14.94 -9.13
C TRP A 136 2.65 -15.35 -8.07
N THR A 137 2.42 -16.46 -7.37
CA THR A 137 3.36 -17.04 -6.41
C THR A 137 4.68 -17.43 -7.07
N GLU A 138 4.61 -18.04 -8.25
CA GLU A 138 5.75 -18.47 -9.06
C GLU A 138 6.53 -17.25 -9.55
N ALA A 139 5.84 -16.24 -10.09
CA ALA A 139 6.48 -14.99 -10.52
C ALA A 139 7.18 -14.24 -9.37
N VAL A 140 6.57 -14.23 -8.17
CA VAL A 140 7.20 -13.68 -6.96
C VAL A 140 8.40 -14.52 -6.55
N PHE A 141 8.29 -15.85 -6.60
CA PHE A 141 9.40 -16.76 -6.28
C PHE A 141 10.58 -16.54 -7.22
N ASP A 142 10.35 -16.44 -8.53
CA ASP A 142 11.38 -16.19 -9.54
C ASP A 142 12.06 -14.81 -9.34
N MET A 143 11.30 -13.82 -8.87
CA MET A 143 11.80 -12.46 -8.65
C MET A 143 12.69 -12.33 -7.41
N TYR A 144 12.40 -13.09 -6.33
CA TYR A 144 13.07 -12.96 -5.04
C TYR A 144 14.00 -14.13 -4.69
N CYS A 145 13.84 -15.28 -5.35
CA CYS A 145 14.71 -16.44 -5.30
C CYS A 145 15.18 -16.75 -6.72
N PRO A 146 16.06 -15.92 -7.33
CA PRO A 146 16.71 -16.31 -8.57
C PRO A 146 17.53 -17.56 -8.25
N ILE A 147 17.01 -18.72 -8.65
CA ILE A 147 17.73 -19.98 -8.52
C ILE A 147 19.06 -19.78 -9.27
N TYR A 148 20.16 -20.02 -8.57
CA TYR A 148 21.48 -20.13 -9.17
C TYR A 148 21.43 -21.13 -10.36
N GLY A 149 21.48 -20.61 -11.58
CA GLY A 149 21.61 -21.36 -12.83
C GLY A 149 21.59 -20.33 -13.96
N ASP A 150 22.64 -20.13 -14.75
CA ASP A 150 23.47 -21.15 -15.37
C ASP A 150 24.98 -20.92 -15.16
N SER A 151 25.70 -21.99 -14.83
CA SER A 151 27.14 -22.15 -15.05
C SER A 151 27.36 -23.04 -16.27
#